data_AF-A0A063BN46-F1
#
_entry.id   AF-A0A063BN46-F1
#
_cell.length_a   1.000
_cell.length_b   1.000
_cell.length_c   1.000
_cell.angle_alpha   90.00
_cell.angle_beta   90.00
_cell.angle_gamma   90.00
#
_symmetry.space_group_name_H-M   'P 1'
#
loop_
_entity.id
_entity.type
_entity.pdbx_description
1 polymer ?
#
loop_
_entity_poly.entity_id
_entity_poly.type
_entity_poly.pdbx_seq_one_letter_code
_entity_poly.pdbx_strand_id
1 'polypeptide(L)'
;MAPTNEKPDCITLANYFRKVGDEVELFQSLPALDIGAALLERMDRLMLETASFRREVQSELTSFRREVQSEFMSFRREVQSEFTSFRREVQSESTSFRQEFDIKLRAMNKNISSRLVNQWALSPEVSLSPMYNVSTGDEIANCPKTLAALEQCNSKHL
;
A
#
# COMPACT_ATOMS: atom_id res chain seq x y z
N MET A 1 -18.78 101.37 38.15
CA MET A 1 -18.33 101.06 36.79
C MET A 1 -19.26 99.97 36.26
N ALA A 2 -20.20 100.33 35.40
CA ALA A 2 -21.16 99.38 34.82
C ALA A 2 -20.51 98.68 33.62
N PRO A 3 -20.64 97.35 33.47
CA PRO A 3 -20.14 96.64 32.30
C PRO A 3 -21.07 96.94 31.12
N THR A 4 -20.51 97.48 30.04
CA THR A 4 -21.19 97.67 28.77
C THR A 4 -21.47 96.31 28.15
N ASN A 5 -22.75 95.93 28.11
CA ASN A 5 -23.25 94.70 27.51
C ASN A 5 -23.37 94.90 25.98
N GLU A 6 -22.25 94.75 25.26
CA GLU A 6 -22.28 94.65 23.79
C GLU A 6 -22.85 93.27 23.40
N LYS A 7 -24.02 93.27 22.77
CA LYS A 7 -24.65 92.06 22.23
C LYS A 7 -23.71 91.46 21.18
N PRO A 8 -23.34 90.16 21.26
CA PRO A 8 -22.52 89.53 20.24
C PRO A 8 -23.23 89.59 18.88
N ASP A 9 -22.50 89.99 17.84
CA ASP A 9 -23.02 90.08 16.48
C ASP A 9 -23.29 88.67 15.92
N CYS A 10 -24.53 88.22 16.12
CA CYS A 10 -24.99 86.90 15.69
C CYS A 10 -24.93 86.73 14.16
N ILE A 11 -24.96 87.81 13.37
CA ILE A 11 -24.88 87.73 11.90
C ILE A 11 -23.48 87.36 11.48
N THR A 12 -22.48 88.01 12.08
CA THR A 12 -21.06 87.68 11.86
C THR A 12 -20.76 86.24 12.28
N LEU A 13 -21.28 85.79 13.43
CA LEU A 13 -21.14 84.40 13.87
C LEU A 13 -21.78 83.39 12.90
N ALA A 14 -22.99 83.69 12.40
CA ALA A 14 -23.68 82.84 11.42
C ALA A 14 -22.90 82.75 10.09
N ASN A 15 -22.27 83.86 9.66
CA ASN A 15 -21.42 83.88 8.47
C ASN A 15 -20.14 83.06 8.66
N TYR A 16 -19.54 83.06 9.85
CA TYR A 16 -18.41 82.17 10.16
C TYR A 16 -18.82 80.71 10.10
N PHE A 17 -19.96 80.32 10.71
CA PHE A 17 -20.44 78.95 10.62
C PHE A 17 -20.76 78.51 9.20
N ARG A 18 -21.32 79.41 8.37
CA ARG A 18 -21.54 79.14 6.94
C ARG A 18 -20.22 78.89 6.22
N LYS A 19 -19.23 79.76 6.41
CA LYS A 19 -17.91 79.61 5.78
C LYS A 19 -17.20 78.32 6.21
N VAL A 20 -17.31 77.95 7.49
CA VAL A 20 -16.81 76.67 7.99
C VAL A 20 -17.56 75.50 7.34
N GLY A 21 -18.88 75.60 7.16
CA GLY A 21 -19.67 74.61 6.42
C GLY A 21 -19.19 74.44 4.97
N ASP A 22 -18.97 75.54 4.26
CA ASP A 22 -18.48 75.55 2.88
C ASP A 22 -17.07 74.94 2.78
N GLU A 23 -16.18 75.25 3.73
CA GLU A 23 -14.83 74.66 3.81
C GLU A 23 -14.90 73.16 4.12
N VAL A 24 -15.80 72.72 4.99
CA VAL A 24 -16.02 71.30 5.32
C VAL A 24 -16.54 70.52 4.10
N GLU A 25 -17.43 71.10 3.30
CA GLU A 25 -17.86 70.48 2.03
C GLU A 25 -16.70 70.35 1.04
N LEU A 26 -15.80 71.34 0.97
CA LEU A 26 -14.61 71.27 0.14
C LEU A 26 -13.68 70.12 0.57
N PHE A 27 -13.52 69.88 1.87
CA PHE A 27 -12.74 68.75 2.40
C PHE A 27 -13.33 67.38 2.03
N GLN A 28 -14.67 67.27 1.95
CA GLN A 28 -15.34 66.03 1.53
C GLN A 28 -15.15 65.73 0.04
N SER A 29 -14.88 66.75 -0.77
CA SER A 29 -14.62 66.62 -2.21
C SER A 29 -13.14 66.36 -2.58
N LEU A 30 -12.27 66.14 -1.59
CA LEU A 30 -10.83 65.96 -1.84
C LEU A 30 -10.53 64.58 -2.43
N PRO A 31 -9.86 64.49 -3.61
CA PRO A 31 -9.47 63.22 -4.22
C PRO A 31 -8.63 62.31 -3.31
N ALA A 32 -7.89 62.89 -2.36
CA ALA A 32 -7.10 62.14 -1.39
C ALA A 32 -7.95 61.26 -0.47
N LEU A 33 -9.17 61.69 -0.12
CA LEU A 33 -10.10 60.91 0.71
C LEU A 33 -10.66 59.72 -0.09
N ASP A 34 -10.98 59.93 -1.36
CA ASP A 34 -11.45 58.87 -2.29
C ASP A 34 -10.36 57.83 -2.56
N ILE A 35 -9.11 58.28 -2.74
CA ILE A 35 -7.95 57.39 -2.90
C ILE A 35 -7.75 56.53 -1.64
N GLY A 36 -7.94 57.12 -0.45
CA GLY A 36 -7.89 56.39 0.82
C GLY A 36 -8.97 55.31 0.92
N ALA A 37 -10.21 55.63 0.54
CA ALA A 37 -11.31 54.67 0.52
C ALA A 37 -11.07 53.52 -0.49
N ALA A 38 -10.62 53.84 -1.70
CA ALA A 38 -10.28 52.85 -2.73
C ALA A 38 -9.11 51.93 -2.31
N LEU A 39 -8.12 52.49 -1.60
CA LEU A 39 -7.02 51.70 -1.05
C LEU A 39 -7.51 50.72 0.03
N LEU A 40 -8.38 51.16 0.94
CA LEU A 40 -8.97 50.29 1.96
C LEU A 40 -9.77 49.14 1.35
N GLU A 41 -10.62 49.43 0.35
CA GLU A 41 -11.38 48.38 -0.36
C GLU A 41 -10.43 47.35 -1.02
N ARG A 42 -9.33 47.83 -1.60
CA ARG A 42 -8.32 46.95 -2.19
C ARG A 42 -7.57 46.13 -1.15
N MET A 43 -7.28 46.70 0.02
CA MET A 43 -6.69 45.98 1.14
C MET A 43 -7.65 44.91 1.69
N ASP A 44 -8.93 45.22 1.83
CA ASP A 44 -9.95 44.25 2.25
C ASP A 44 -10.07 43.08 1.27
N ARG A 45 -10.07 43.38 -0.03
CA ARG A 45 -10.06 42.35 -1.08
C ARG A 45 -8.82 41.45 -0.99
N LEU A 46 -7.64 42.03 -0.83
CA LEU A 46 -6.39 41.27 -0.67
C LEU A 46 -6.40 40.41 0.61
N MET A 47 -6.97 40.91 1.71
CA MET A 47 -7.12 40.12 2.94
C MET A 47 -8.05 38.93 2.72
N LEU A 48 -9.17 39.11 2.01
CA LEU A 48 -10.09 38.03 1.66
C LEU A 48 -9.45 36.99 0.74
N GLU A 49 -8.74 37.43 -0.30
CA GLU A 49 -8.00 36.53 -1.22
C GLU A 49 -6.93 35.74 -0.46
N THR A 50 -6.16 36.41 0.40
CA THR A 50 -5.14 35.74 1.23
C THR A 50 -5.75 34.72 2.19
N ALA A 51 -6.90 35.05 2.80
CA ALA A 51 -7.62 34.13 3.67
C ALA A 51 -8.22 32.95 2.90
N SER A 52 -8.66 33.17 1.65
CA SER A 52 -9.13 32.11 0.76
C SER A 52 -7.99 31.17 0.37
N PHE A 53 -6.88 31.74 -0.12
CA PHE A 53 -5.69 30.99 -0.51
C PHE A 53 -5.14 30.15 0.65
N ARG A 54 -5.08 30.71 1.87
CA ARG A 54 -4.67 29.96 3.06
C ARG A 54 -5.56 28.74 3.33
N ARG A 55 -6.88 28.89 3.17
CA ARG A 55 -7.83 27.78 3.36
C ARG A 55 -7.67 26.71 2.30
N GLU A 56 -7.46 27.11 1.05
CA GLU A 56 -7.22 26.19 -0.07
C GLU A 56 -5.94 25.37 0.16
N VAL A 57 -4.82 26.03 0.47
CA VAL A 57 -3.55 25.35 0.79
C VAL A 57 -3.71 24.38 1.97
N GLN A 58 -4.44 24.78 3.02
CA GLN A 58 -4.68 23.91 4.18
C GLN A 58 -5.54 22.69 3.80
N SER A 59 -6.54 22.88 2.94
CA SER A 59 -7.37 21.80 2.41
C SER A 59 -6.55 20.82 1.59
N GLU A 60 -5.77 21.31 0.63
CA GLU A 60 -4.91 20.50 -0.23
C GLU A 60 -3.88 19.72 0.58
N LEU A 61 -3.21 20.36 1.54
CA LEU A 61 -2.25 19.68 2.41
C LEU A 61 -2.92 18.57 3.23
N THR A 62 -4.15 18.81 3.70
CA THR A 62 -4.92 17.80 4.44
C THR A 62 -5.34 16.65 3.53
N SER A 63 -5.77 16.94 2.30
CA SER A 63 -6.12 15.94 1.30
C SER A 63 -4.92 15.06 0.94
N PHE A 64 -3.80 15.68 0.59
CA PHE A 64 -2.54 15.00 0.28
C PHE A 64 -2.07 14.12 1.44
N ARG A 65 -2.14 14.61 2.68
CA ARG A 65 -1.79 13.80 3.86
C ARG A 65 -2.65 12.55 3.99
N ARG A 66 -3.96 12.64 3.71
CA ARG A 66 -4.86 11.48 3.74
C ARG A 66 -4.56 10.49 2.63
N GLU A 67 -4.28 10.99 1.43
CA GLU A 67 -3.91 10.17 0.28
C GLU A 67 -2.64 9.36 0.56
N VAL A 68 -1.57 10.03 1.01
CA VAL A 68 -0.31 9.36 1.38
C VAL A 68 -0.53 8.31 2.49
N GLN A 69 -1.37 8.61 3.48
CA GLN A 69 -1.71 7.62 4.53
C GLN A 69 -2.47 6.42 3.97
N SER A 70 -3.41 6.65 3.05
CA SER A 70 -4.17 5.59 2.39
C SER A 70 -3.27 4.68 1.55
N GLU A 71 -2.41 5.28 0.72
CA GLU A 71 -1.45 4.56 -0.11
C GLU A 71 -0.48 3.74 0.73
N PHE A 72 0.04 4.31 1.81
CA PHE A 72 0.91 3.57 2.73
C PHE A 72 0.20 2.37 3.38
N MET A 73 -1.06 2.53 3.78
CA MET A 73 -1.87 1.41 4.32
C MET A 73 -2.20 0.37 3.27
N SER A 74 -2.39 0.76 2.00
CA SER A 74 -2.59 -0.16 0.89
C SER A 74 -1.34 -0.98 0.62
N PHE A 75 -0.20 -0.30 0.44
CA PHE A 75 1.10 -0.93 0.23
C PHE A 75 1.47 -1.90 1.34
N ARG A 76 1.27 -1.51 2.62
CA ARG A 76 1.53 -2.40 3.75
C ARG A 76 0.69 -3.67 3.71
N ARG A 77 -0.58 -3.59 3.31
CA ARG A 77 -1.47 -4.76 3.18
C ARG A 77 -1.03 -5.66 2.03
N GLU A 78 -0.64 -5.08 0.91
CA GLU A 78 -0.14 -5.81 -0.25
C GLU A 78 1.12 -6.61 0.11
N VAL A 79 2.13 -5.97 0.71
CA VAL A 79 3.37 -6.63 1.17
C VAL A 79 3.06 -7.76 2.14
N GLN A 80 2.13 -7.57 3.08
CA GLN A 80 1.75 -8.60 4.04
C GLN A 80 1.05 -9.79 3.35
N SER A 81 0.21 -9.53 2.35
CA SER A 81 -0.46 -10.55 1.55
C SER A 81 0.56 -11.38 0.75
N GLU A 82 1.45 -10.71 0.03
CA GLU A 82 2.52 -11.34 -0.76
C GLU A 82 3.41 -12.22 0.11
N PHE A 83 3.86 -11.70 1.26
CA PHE A 83 4.68 -12.47 2.19
C PHE A 83 3.95 -13.72 2.73
N THR A 84 2.65 -13.60 3.00
CA THR A 84 1.83 -14.74 3.45
C THR A 84 1.66 -15.77 2.34
N SER A 85 1.50 -15.33 1.09
CA SER A 85 1.42 -16.20 -0.08
C SER A 85 2.72 -16.96 -0.29
N PHE A 86 3.84 -16.24 -0.32
CA PHE A 86 5.18 -16.82 -0.45
C PHE A 86 5.47 -17.85 0.65
N ARG A 87 5.14 -17.55 1.90
CA ARG A 87 5.30 -18.51 3.01
C ARG A 87 4.50 -19.79 2.78
N ARG A 88 3.26 -19.69 2.28
CA ARG A 88 2.43 -20.87 1.97
C ARG A 88 3.02 -21.70 0.84
N GLU A 89 3.53 -21.05 -0.20
CA GLU A 89 4.18 -21.71 -1.33
C GLU A 89 5.41 -22.50 -0.88
N VAL A 90 6.32 -21.86 -0.14
CA VAL A 90 7.51 -22.52 0.42
C VAL A 90 7.14 -23.71 1.31
N GLN A 91 6.11 -23.56 2.15
CA GLN A 91 5.66 -24.65 3.01
C GLN A 91 5.09 -25.83 2.20
N SER A 92 4.32 -25.54 1.15
CA SER A 92 3.77 -26.53 0.24
C SER A 92 4.87 -27.28 -0.50
N GLU A 93 5.82 -26.56 -1.09
CA GLU A 93 6.95 -27.13 -1.82
C GLU A 93 7.83 -27.99 -0.90
N SER A 94 8.14 -27.50 0.31
CA SER A 94 8.90 -28.27 1.29
C SER A 94 8.19 -29.57 1.70
N THR A 95 6.86 -29.52 1.85
CA THR A 95 6.06 -30.71 2.18
C THR A 95 6.06 -31.71 1.03
N SER A 96 5.87 -31.24 -0.21
CA SER A 96 5.92 -32.08 -1.41
C SER A 96 7.30 -32.73 -1.56
N PHE A 97 8.38 -31.97 -1.41
CA PHE A 97 9.75 -32.49 -1.49
C PHE A 97 10.01 -33.57 -0.43
N ARG A 98 9.58 -33.34 0.82
CA ARG A 98 9.70 -34.35 1.89
C ARG A 98 8.95 -35.64 1.56
N GLN A 99 7.74 -35.54 1.01
CA GLN A 99 6.93 -36.70 0.62
C GLN A 99 7.59 -37.48 -0.52
N GLU A 100 8.06 -36.78 -1.57
CA GLU A 100 8.77 -37.42 -2.68
C GLU A 100 10.04 -38.13 -2.20
N PHE A 101 10.81 -37.47 -1.34
CA PHE A 101 12.03 -38.05 -0.77
C PHE A 101 11.74 -39.29 0.09
N ASP A 102 10.70 -39.25 0.91
CA ASP A 102 10.28 -40.39 1.73
C ASP A 102 9.83 -41.59 0.88
N ILE A 103 9.07 -41.35 -0.20
CA ILE A 103 8.69 -42.39 -1.17
C ILE A 103 9.94 -43.04 -1.76
N LYS A 104 10.89 -42.24 -2.24
CA LYS A 104 12.14 -42.72 -2.83
C LYS A 104 12.97 -43.53 -1.85
N LEU A 105 13.13 -43.05 -0.61
CA LEU A 105 13.86 -43.77 0.43
C LEU A 105 13.21 -45.11 0.77
N ARG A 106 11.88 -45.14 0.96
CA ARG A 106 11.15 -46.37 1.27
C ARG A 106 11.28 -47.39 0.15
N ALA A 107 11.10 -46.98 -1.10
CA ALA A 107 11.25 -47.85 -2.27
C ALA A 107 12.68 -48.41 -2.38
N MET A 108 13.69 -47.56 -2.20
CA MET A 108 15.09 -47.96 -2.23
C MET A 108 15.45 -48.95 -1.12
N ASN A 109 14.99 -48.71 0.11
CA ASN A 109 15.21 -49.64 1.23
C ASN A 109 14.58 -51.00 0.97
N LYS A 110 13.32 -51.03 0.49
CA LYS A 110 12.67 -52.29 0.09
C LYS A 110 13.46 -53.01 -1.01
N ASN A 111 13.93 -52.28 -2.02
CA ASN A 111 14.74 -52.86 -3.10
C ASN A 111 16.06 -53.45 -2.61
N ILE A 112 16.74 -52.77 -1.68
CA ILE A 112 17.97 -53.31 -1.08
C ILE A 112 17.67 -54.60 -0.34
N SER A 113 16.61 -54.63 0.49
CA SER A 113 16.19 -55.86 1.19
C SER A 113 15.83 -56.99 0.22
N SER A 114 15.03 -56.70 -0.81
CA SER A 114 14.67 -57.71 -1.84
C SER A 114 15.89 -58.26 -2.56
N ARG A 115 16.86 -57.40 -2.91
CA ARG A 115 18.11 -57.85 -3.54
C ARG A 115 18.92 -58.77 -2.64
N LEU A 116 19.04 -58.43 -1.36
CA LEU A 116 19.76 -59.25 -0.39
C LEU A 116 19.08 -60.62 -0.21
N VAL A 117 17.76 -60.68 -0.14
CA VAL A 117 17.02 -61.95 -0.02
C VAL A 117 17.15 -62.77 -1.31
N ASN A 118 16.92 -62.15 -2.47
CA ASN A 118 16.96 -62.82 -3.77
C ASN A 118 18.36 -63.34 -4.12
N GLN A 119 19.42 -62.77 -3.54
CA GLN A 119 20.79 -63.26 -3.71
C GLN A 119 20.98 -64.72 -3.25
N TRP A 120 20.17 -65.18 -2.28
CA TRP A 120 20.24 -66.56 -1.75
C TRP A 120 19.28 -67.53 -2.44
N ALA A 121 18.60 -67.10 -3.50
CA ALA A 121 17.72 -67.95 -4.31
C ALA A 121 18.54 -68.94 -5.15
N LEU A 122 18.59 -70.22 -4.74
CA LEU A 122 19.39 -71.25 -5.40
C LEU A 122 18.56 -72.34 -6.10
N SER A 123 17.27 -72.45 -5.79
CA SER A 123 16.38 -73.45 -6.42
C SER A 123 15.49 -72.78 -7.47
N PRO A 124 15.25 -73.40 -8.64
CA PRO A 124 14.46 -72.80 -9.73
C PRO A 124 13.05 -72.36 -9.31
N GLU A 125 12.44 -73.09 -8.37
CA GLU A 125 11.08 -72.87 -7.87
C GLU A 125 11.00 -71.87 -6.71
N VAL A 126 12.13 -71.37 -6.21
CA VAL A 126 12.13 -70.45 -5.06
C VAL A 126 11.47 -69.12 -5.44
N SER A 127 10.61 -68.61 -4.55
CA SER A 127 9.94 -67.33 -4.76
C SER A 127 10.91 -66.18 -4.56
N LEU A 128 10.98 -65.29 -5.53
CA LEU A 128 11.73 -64.04 -5.44
C LEU A 128 10.89 -62.97 -4.74
N SER A 129 11.52 -62.20 -3.87
CA SER A 129 10.96 -60.96 -3.30
C SER A 129 10.83 -59.92 -4.41
N PRO A 130 9.72 -59.16 -4.46
CA PRO A 130 9.48 -58.21 -5.53
C PRO A 130 10.36 -56.97 -5.43
N MET A 131 10.49 -56.26 -6.54
CA MET A 131 11.18 -54.97 -6.63
C MET A 131 10.15 -53.84 -6.77
N TYR A 132 10.52 -52.63 -6.37
CA TYR A 132 9.66 -51.45 -6.26
C TYR A 132 10.23 -50.31 -7.11
N ASN A 133 9.34 -49.53 -7.73
CA ASN A 133 9.70 -48.33 -8.48
C ASN A 133 10.14 -47.22 -7.51
N VAL A 134 11.33 -46.65 -7.72
CA VAL A 134 11.88 -45.64 -6.81
C VAL A 134 11.09 -44.33 -6.87
N SER A 135 10.53 -43.97 -8.02
CA SER A 135 9.78 -42.71 -8.18
C SER A 135 8.37 -42.78 -7.59
N THR A 136 7.69 -43.93 -7.69
CA THR A 136 6.29 -44.06 -7.24
C THR A 136 6.13 -44.79 -5.91
N GLY A 137 7.09 -45.64 -5.54
CA GLY A 137 7.01 -46.51 -4.36
C GLY A 137 6.22 -47.80 -4.56
N ASP A 138 5.60 -47.97 -5.74
CA ASP A 138 4.79 -49.15 -6.06
C ASP A 138 5.65 -50.34 -6.47
N GLU A 139 5.10 -51.55 -6.33
CA GLU A 139 5.73 -52.75 -6.83
C GLU A 139 5.84 -52.71 -8.37
N ILE A 140 6.98 -53.15 -8.91
CA ILE A 140 7.19 -53.22 -10.35
C ILE A 140 6.35 -54.37 -10.91
N ALA A 141 5.38 -54.02 -11.76
CA ALA A 141 4.53 -54.99 -12.42
C ALA A 141 5.34 -55.93 -13.32
N ASN A 142 4.88 -57.19 -13.42
CA ASN A 142 5.47 -58.23 -14.26
C ASN A 142 6.93 -58.59 -13.95
N CYS A 143 7.41 -58.29 -12.73
CA CYS A 143 8.69 -58.85 -12.27
C CYS A 143 8.60 -60.38 -12.14
N PRO A 144 9.66 -61.13 -12.55
CA PRO A 144 9.72 -62.57 -12.37
C PRO A 144 9.54 -62.97 -10.91
N LYS A 145 8.61 -63.91 -10.66
CA LYS A 145 8.28 -64.37 -9.30
C LYS A 145 9.15 -65.52 -8.81
N THR A 146 9.86 -66.20 -9.71
CA THR A 146 10.74 -67.34 -9.39
C THR A 146 12.05 -67.23 -10.13
N LEU A 147 13.07 -67.94 -9.65
CA LEU A 147 14.39 -68.00 -10.30
C LEU A 147 14.28 -68.57 -11.73
N ALA A 148 13.50 -69.63 -11.94
CA ALA A 148 13.25 -70.19 -13.27
C ALA A 148 12.63 -69.17 -14.24
N ALA A 149 11.67 -68.37 -13.77
CA ALA A 149 11.04 -67.33 -14.58
C ALA A 149 12.05 -66.21 -14.93
N LEU A 150 12.94 -65.87 -14.00
CA LEU A 150 14.00 -64.87 -14.22
C LEU A 150 15.01 -65.34 -15.28
N GLU A 151 15.45 -66.60 -15.20
CA GLU A 151 16.36 -67.21 -16.18
C GLU A 151 15.74 -67.27 -17.59
N GLN A 152 14.43 -67.56 -17.68
CA GLN A 152 13.68 -67.52 -18.93
C GLN A 152 13.52 -66.10 -19.51
N CYS A 153 13.43 -65.06 -18.66
CA CYS A 153 13.44 -63.68 -19.13
C CYS A 153 14.81 -63.29 -19.71
N ASN A 154 15.90 -63.71 -19.06
CA ASN A 154 17.25 -63.36 -19.50
C ASN A 154 17.63 -63.99 -20.84
N SER A 155 17.14 -65.21 -21.10
CA SER A 155 17.35 -65.92 -22.37
C SER A 155 16.56 -65.36 -23.56
N LYS A 156 15.58 -64.47 -23.35
CA LYS A 156 14.81 -63.81 -24.42
C LYS A 156 15.41 -62.49 -24.91
N HIS A 157 16.45 -61.99 -24.23
CA HIS A 157 17.10 -60.70 -24.53
C HIS A 157 18.53 -60.85 -25.06
N LEU A 158 19.01 -62.09 -25.26
CA LEU A 158 20.23 -62.46 -26.00
C LEU A 158 19.83 -63.01 -27.37
#